data_AF-A0A846BKH5-F1
#
_entry.id   AF-A0A846BKH5-F1
#
_cell.length_a   1.000
_cell.length_b   1.000
_cell.length_c   1.000
_cell.angle_alpha   90.00
_cell.angle_beta   90.00
_cell.angle_gamma   90.00
#
_symmetry.space_group_name_H-M   'P 1'
#
loop_
_entity.id
_entity.type
_entity.pdbx_description
1 polymer ?
#
loop_
_entity_poly.entity_id
_entity_poly.type
_entity_poly.pdbx_seq_one_letter_code
_entity_poly.pdbx_strand_id
1 'polypeptide(L)'
;MAHRNYPLNYTSADLEKAAVNRFRSLVVGLPQQCIVFRDLWDRSTVLCLDFADCPNSLEPSMSEFFPLLLAAHNLGLADSLLFKMNNRVMGWTTMAPNT
;
A
#
# COMPACT_ATOMS: atom_id res chain seq x y z
N MET A 1 -38.93 3.98 -10.45
CA MET A 1 -37.71 4.81 -10.37
C MET A 1 -36.66 4.15 -11.24
N ALA A 2 -36.25 4.77 -12.35
CA ALA A 2 -35.24 4.22 -13.24
C ALA A 2 -33.85 4.47 -12.63
N HIS A 3 -33.10 3.41 -12.34
CA HIS A 3 -31.67 3.52 -12.04
C HIS A 3 -30.98 4.08 -13.29
N ARG A 4 -30.58 5.36 -13.26
CA ARG A 4 -29.66 5.90 -14.25
C ARG A 4 -28.31 5.21 -14.06
N ASN A 5 -28.06 4.20 -14.89
CA ASN A 5 -26.72 3.66 -15.09
C ASN A 5 -25.90 4.73 -15.82
N TYR A 6 -25.29 5.65 -15.08
CA TYR A 6 -24.23 6.48 -15.63
C TYR A 6 -23.04 5.56 -15.93
N PRO A 7 -22.40 5.66 -17.11
CA PRO A 7 -21.15 4.97 -17.34
C PRO A 7 -20.15 5.45 -16.30
N LEU A 8 -19.65 4.53 -15.47
CA LEU A 8 -18.62 4.83 -14.49
C LEU A 8 -17.33 5.14 -15.25
N ASN A 9 -17.05 6.42 -15.48
CA ASN A 9 -15.84 6.88 -16.14
C ASN A 9 -14.70 7.02 -15.12
N TYR A 10 -14.21 5.88 -14.63
CA TYR A 10 -13.03 5.84 -13.77
C TYR A 10 -11.83 5.34 -14.57
N THR A 11 -10.70 6.03 -14.44
CA THR A 11 -9.43 5.56 -14.96
C THR A 11 -8.79 4.57 -13.98
N SER A 12 -7.80 3.80 -14.47
CA SER A 12 -6.98 2.97 -13.57
C SER A 12 -6.29 3.80 -12.47
N ALA A 13 -5.96 5.07 -12.74
CA ALA A 13 -5.37 5.97 -11.77
C ALA A 13 -6.37 6.38 -10.66
N ASP A 14 -7.64 6.56 -11.01
CA ASP A 14 -8.69 6.84 -10.02
C ASP A 14 -8.90 5.66 -9.06
N LEU A 15 -8.87 4.43 -9.61
CA LEU A 15 -8.97 3.21 -8.82
C LEU A 15 -7.75 3.00 -7.93
N GLU A 16 -6.54 3.23 -8.44
CA GLU A 16 -5.31 3.16 -7.63
C GLU A 16 -5.34 4.17 -6.48
N LYS A 17 -5.74 5.41 -6.77
CA LYS A 17 -5.88 6.45 -5.76
C LYS A 17 -6.92 6.07 -4.69
N ALA A 18 -8.06 5.53 -5.10
CA ALA A 18 -9.10 5.07 -4.16
C ALA A 18 -8.59 3.92 -3.27
N ALA A 19 -7.87 2.96 -3.86
CA ALA A 19 -7.25 1.84 -3.15
C ALA A 19 -6.21 2.30 -2.12
N VAL A 20 -5.29 3.17 -2.51
CA VAL A 20 -4.27 3.76 -1.61
C VAL A 20 -4.94 4.59 -0.50
N ASN A 21 -5.95 5.39 -0.82
CA ASN A 21 -6.69 6.16 0.18
C ASN A 21 -7.40 5.24 1.19
N ARG A 22 -7.98 4.13 0.70
CA ARG A 22 -8.61 3.15 1.57
C ARG A 22 -7.59 2.49 2.49
N PHE A 23 -6.43 2.09 1.97
CA PHE A 23 -5.33 1.57 2.77
C PHE A 23 -4.93 2.53 3.89
N ARG A 24 -4.66 3.80 3.55
CA ARG A 24 -4.33 4.85 4.52
C ARG A 24 -5.38 5.08 5.58
N SER A 25 -6.66 4.92 5.25
CA SER A 25 -7.75 5.06 6.22
C SER A 25 -7.79 3.93 7.26
N LEU A 26 -7.17 2.78 6.98
CA LEU A 26 -7.14 1.62 7.87
C LEU A 26 -5.86 1.55 8.72
N VAL A 27 -4.76 2.07 8.21
CA VAL A 27 -3.47 2.00 8.91
C VAL A 27 -3.22 3.25 9.73
N VAL A 28 -3.10 3.08 11.04
CA VAL A 28 -2.69 4.14 11.96
C VAL A 28 -1.16 4.21 11.96
N GLY A 29 -0.60 5.43 11.94
CA GLY A 29 0.85 5.63 12.07
C GLY A 29 1.61 5.79 10.76
N LEU A 30 1.00 5.52 9.60
CA LEU A 30 1.63 5.83 8.31
C LEU A 30 1.46 7.33 8.00
N PRO A 31 2.55 8.11 7.92
CA PRO A 31 2.45 9.54 7.67
C PRO A 31 1.86 9.85 6.28
N GLN A 32 1.18 10.99 6.16
CA GLN A 32 0.62 11.42 4.87
C GLN A 32 1.70 11.69 3.81
N GLN A 33 2.91 12.04 4.26
CA GLN A 33 4.06 12.32 3.39
C GLN A 33 4.70 11.05 2.84
N CYS A 34 4.56 9.91 3.52
CA CYS A 34 5.08 8.62 3.04
C CYS A 34 4.42 8.29 1.70
N ILE A 35 5.14 8.10 0.61
CA ILE A 35 4.52 7.77 -0.67
C ILE A 35 4.11 6.29 -0.66
N VAL A 36 2.92 5.98 -1.16
CA VAL A 36 2.38 4.61 -1.22
C VAL A 36 1.97 4.30 -2.64
N PHE A 37 2.48 3.21 -3.19
CA PHE A 37 2.15 2.75 -4.54
C PHE A 37 2.38 1.25 -4.68
N ARG A 38 1.69 0.61 -5.62
CA ARG A 38 1.95 -0.78 -5.98
C ARG A 38 3.05 -0.88 -7.02
N ASP A 39 3.93 -1.86 -6.86
CA ASP A 39 5.00 -2.18 -7.81
C ASP A 39 4.93 -3.66 -8.19
N LEU A 40 5.34 -3.98 -9.41
CA LEU A 40 5.31 -5.35 -9.95
C LEU A 40 6.70 -5.96 -9.86
N TRP A 41 6.82 -7.02 -9.07
CA TRP A 41 8.06 -7.77 -8.88
C TRP A 41 7.86 -9.17 -9.45
N ASP A 42 8.39 -9.38 -10.65
CA ASP A 42 8.20 -10.58 -11.48
C ASP A 42 6.72 -10.94 -11.69
N ARG A 43 6.18 -11.82 -10.83
CA ARG A 43 4.80 -12.34 -10.87
C ARG A 43 3.97 -11.94 -9.66
N SER A 44 4.51 -11.11 -8.77
CA SER A 44 3.85 -10.65 -7.56
C SER A 44 3.69 -9.14 -7.57
N THR A 45 2.66 -8.67 -6.87
CA THR A 45 2.49 -7.26 -6.55
C THR A 45 3.03 -7.02 -5.16
N VAL A 46 3.81 -5.96 -5.00
CA VAL A 46 4.32 -5.50 -3.70
C VAL A 46 3.76 -4.10 -3.44
N LEU A 47 3.33 -3.84 -2.20
CA LEU A 47 2.93 -2.49 -1.80
C LEU A 47 4.17 -1.77 -1.27
N CYS A 48 4.62 -0.76 -2.01
CA CYS A 48 5.77 0.06 -1.67
C CYS A 48 5.36 1.20 -0.75
N LEU A 49 6.10 1.35 0.35
CA LEU A 49 6.03 2.45 1.30
C LEU A 49 7.37 3.21 1.22
N ASP A 50 7.38 4.38 0.58
CA ASP A 50 8.57 5.21 0.43
C ASP A 50 8.59 6.34 1.46
N PHE A 51 9.59 6.30 2.33
CA PHE A 51 9.79 7.21 3.45
C PHE A 51 10.71 8.39 3.12
N ALA A 52 10.99 8.66 1.84
CA ALA A 52 11.83 9.80 1.42
C ALA A 52 11.42 11.13 2.09
N ASP A 53 10.12 11.41 2.16
CA ASP A 53 9.57 12.64 2.74
C ASP A 53 9.22 12.52 4.24
N CYS A 54 9.43 11.35 4.85
CA CYS A 54 9.18 11.10 6.28
C CYS A 54 10.16 10.05 6.87
N PRO A 55 11.48 10.29 6.83
CA PRO A 55 12.48 9.28 7.16
C PRO A 55 12.39 8.78 8.61
N ASN A 56 11.98 9.66 9.54
CA ASN A 56 11.83 9.33 10.96
C ASN A 56 10.72 8.30 11.25
N SER A 57 9.85 8.02 10.28
CA SER A 57 8.75 7.07 10.41
C SER A 57 9.07 5.68 9.85
N LEU A 58 10.24 5.49 9.22
CA LEU A 58 10.66 4.21 8.66
C LEU A 58 10.79 3.14 9.76
N GLU A 59 11.64 3.38 10.75
CA GLU A 59 11.91 2.42 11.82
C GLU A 59 10.65 2.02 12.60
N PRO A 60 9.78 2.96 13.03
CA PRO A 60 8.49 2.61 13.63
C PRO A 60 7.62 1.74 12.72
N SER A 61 7.52 2.07 11.43
CA SER A 61 6.70 1.32 10.47
C SER A 61 7.24 -0.07 10.18
N MET A 62 8.56 -0.25 10.23
CA MET A 62 9.21 -1.56 10.10
C MET A 62 9.05 -2.40 11.37
N SER A 63 9.14 -1.79 12.56
CA SER A 63 8.93 -2.48 13.83
C SER A 63 7.48 -2.94 14.02
N GLU A 64 6.52 -2.16 13.53
CA GLU A 64 5.09 -2.42 13.63
C GLU A 64 4.48 -2.70 12.24
N PHE A 65 5.16 -3.51 11.42
CA PHE A 65 4.75 -3.74 10.03
C PHE A 65 3.45 -4.55 9.89
N PHE A 66 3.08 -5.34 10.90
CA PHE A 66 2.02 -6.34 10.76
C PHE A 66 0.63 -5.74 10.44
N PRO A 67 0.17 -4.66 11.10
CA PRO A 67 -1.06 -3.97 10.71
C PRO A 67 -1.02 -3.41 9.28
N LEU A 68 0.13 -2.90 8.82
CA LEU A 68 0.31 -2.44 7.44
C LEU A 68 0.14 -3.60 6.46
N LEU A 69 0.78 -4.74 6.73
CA LEU A 69 0.77 -5.91 5.86
C LEU A 69 -0.64 -6.54 5.81
N LEU A 70 -1.30 -6.65 6.95
CA LEU A 70 -2.66 -7.19 7.06
C LEU A 70 -3.67 -6.31 6.33
N ALA A 71 -3.55 -4.98 6.41
CA ALA A 71 -4.42 -4.07 5.67
C ALA A 71 -4.21 -4.18 4.15
N ALA A 72 -2.95 -4.30 3.70
CA ALA A 72 -2.62 -4.49 2.29
C ALA A 72 -3.22 -5.80 1.73
N HIS A 73 -3.06 -6.89 2.49
CA HIS A 73 -3.62 -8.21 2.15
C HIS A 73 -5.16 -8.19 2.07
N ASN A 74 -5.83 -7.68 3.12
CA ASN A 74 -7.29 -7.67 3.19
C ASN A 74 -7.95 -6.77 2.13
N LEU A 75 -7.24 -5.75 1.65
CA LEU A 75 -7.69 -4.91 0.54
C LEU A 75 -7.35 -5.48 -0.84
N GLY A 76 -6.66 -6.63 -0.91
CA GLY A 76 -6.21 -7.24 -2.16
C GLY A 76 -5.17 -6.40 -2.90
N LEU A 77 -4.40 -5.56 -2.18
CA LEU A 77 -3.40 -4.68 -2.79
C LEU A 77 -2.11 -5.44 -3.09
N ALA A 78 -1.62 -6.18 -2.09
CA ALA A 78 -0.42 -6.98 -2.14
C ALA A 78 -0.35 -7.92 -0.92
N ASP A 79 0.36 -9.04 -1.07
CA ASP A 79 0.71 -9.94 0.03
C ASP A 79 2.09 -9.62 0.63
N SER A 80 2.71 -8.53 0.18
CA SER A 80 4.03 -8.11 0.61
C SER A 80 4.15 -6.59 0.69
N LEU A 81 4.99 -6.14 1.62
CA LEU A 81 5.37 -4.74 1.76
C LEU A 81 6.84 -4.55 1.43
N LEU A 82 7.15 -3.46 0.76
CA LEU A 82 8.51 -2.99 0.53
C LEU A 82 8.71 -1.64 1.20
N PHE A 83 9.66 -1.57 2.11
CA PHE A 83 10.07 -0.32 2.73
C PHE A 83 11.18 0.30 1.90
N LYS A 84 10.96 1.52 1.43
CA LYS A 84 11.90 2.28 0.61
C LYS A 84 12.27 3.61 1.26
N MET A 85 13.42 4.11 0.88
CA MET A 85 13.81 5.51 1.09
C MET A 85 14.44 6.00 -0.21
N ASN A 86 13.66 6.72 -1.02
CA ASN A 86 13.97 7.01 -2.42
C ASN A 86 14.22 5.70 -3.20
N ASN A 87 15.34 5.63 -3.94
CA ASN A 87 15.70 4.46 -4.76
C ASN A 87 16.37 3.33 -3.97
N ARG A 88 16.36 3.36 -2.63
CA ARG A 88 16.97 2.33 -1.79
C ARG A 88 15.89 1.47 -1.13
N VAL A 89 16.08 0.15 -1.22
CA VAL A 89 15.29 -0.82 -0.45
C VAL A 89 15.86 -0.88 0.96
N MET A 90 15.01 -0.65 1.96
CA MET A 90 15.36 -0.64 3.38
C MET A 90 14.94 -1.94 4.07
N GLY A 91 13.87 -2.58 3.58
CA GLY A 91 13.38 -3.84 4.12
C GLY A 91 12.21 -4.37 3.30
N TRP A 92 11.90 -5.65 3.50
CA TRP A 92 10.78 -6.32 2.87
C TRP A 92 10.14 -7.30 3.83
N THR A 93 8.83 -7.50 3.71
CA THR A 93 8.08 -8.49 4.49
C THR A 93 6.93 -9.03 3.65
N THR A 94 6.53 -10.27 3.90
CA THR A 94 5.48 -10.96 3.14
C THR A 94 4.57 -11.71 4.09
N MET A 95 3.31 -11.88 3.71
CA MET A 95 2.41 -12.82 4.37
C MET A 95 3.04 -14.20 4.31
N ALA A 96 3.03 -14.91 5.45
CA ALA A 96 3.45 -16.30 5.46
C ALA A 96 2.50 -17.11 4.55
N PRO A 97 3.01 -18.05 3.76
CA PRO A 97 2.15 -18.95 3.02
C PRO A 97 1.27 -19.72 4.01
N ASN A 98 -0.02 -19.81 3.74
CA ASN A 98 -0.93 -20.68 4.48
C ASN A 98 -0.50 -22.13 4.17
N THR A 99 0.36 -22.70 5.02
CA THR A 99 0.76 -24.11 4.99
C THR A 99 -0.34 -25.01 5.50
#